data_AF-A0A3C1QX90-F1
#
_entry.id   AF-A0A3C1QX90-F1
#
_cell.length_a   1.000
_cell.length_b   1.000
_cell.length_c   1.000
_cell.angle_alpha   90.00
_cell.angle_beta   90.00
_cell.angle_gamma   90.00
#
_symmetry.space_group_name_H-M   'P 1'
#
loop_
_entity.id
_entity.type
_entity.pdbx_description
1 polymer ?
#
loop_
_entity_poly.entity_id
_entity_poly.type
_entity_poly.pdbx_seq_one_letter_code
_entity_poly.pdbx_strand_id
1 'polypeptide(L)'
;MTVANASLLNFESQTSHVITVRVTDTSGATYDEQFTVAVTNANEGPADLTFGSAPTGLTTVGSASQVDSTTYQLTPNVTNAGGAVWGAIDLSRDFTITSQAYFGANDSGADGLAFVLQNQGNNVTGGVAASLGAGLSSAFGVAFDTHYNSVHSNNINSDFIQFFKQGQVSNQGTAFDSPIAVSNLEDGQWRDLVVTWDASTNTLSYSLDGLNVGSKSYDVVGLDWGGNTAGWFGFSAGTGGSSNQQQIRILNVETDNQVTLAENAASGTVVGVAAAIDPDRTDSATYQLLGDADGRFVIDSATGVVTVATGASLDFEDQSIHTLTVRATDSSGATYDESFSVVLTDVNEGPVAVNDTATAAEAGGVANA
;
A
#
# COMPACT_ATOMS: atom_id res chain seq x y z
N MET A 1 9.35 21.25 35.55
CA MET A 1 8.43 21.03 34.42
C MET A 1 8.70 19.62 33.93
N THR A 2 7.90 18.66 34.37
CA THR A 2 7.95 17.28 33.90
C THR A 2 6.94 17.17 32.78
N VAL A 3 7.39 16.81 31.57
CA VAL A 3 6.47 16.51 30.47
C VAL A 3 5.75 15.22 30.85
N ALA A 4 4.44 15.31 31.09
CA ALA A 4 3.60 14.14 31.33
C ALA A 4 3.40 13.44 29.98
N ASN A 5 3.91 12.21 29.87
CA ASN A 5 3.89 11.33 28.70
C ASN A 5 4.93 11.63 27.60
N ALA A 6 6.03 10.88 27.64
CA ALA A 6 7.01 10.80 26.56
C ALA A 6 6.45 10.20 25.26
N SER A 7 5.23 9.61 25.27
CA SER A 7 4.58 9.02 24.10
C SER A 7 3.94 10.03 23.14
N LEU A 8 4.08 11.35 23.38
CA LEU A 8 3.50 12.42 22.56
C LEU A 8 4.52 13.12 21.63
N LEU A 9 5.82 12.81 21.76
CA LEU A 9 6.87 13.39 20.93
C LEU A 9 7.29 12.34 19.89
N ASN A 10 6.75 12.44 18.67
CA ASN A 10 7.16 11.65 17.53
C ASN A 10 7.61 12.64 16.43
N PHE A 11 8.90 12.66 16.13
CA PHE A 11 9.50 13.59 15.15
C PHE A 11 8.80 13.50 13.80
N GLU A 12 8.49 12.29 13.38
CA GLU A 12 7.86 11.99 12.10
C GLU A 12 6.43 12.52 12.03
N SER A 13 5.71 12.53 13.17
CA SER A 13 4.38 13.14 13.24
C SER A 13 4.42 14.67 13.36
N GLN A 14 5.40 15.22 14.09
CA GLN A 14 5.47 16.63 14.43
C GLN A 14 6.89 16.99 14.89
N THR A 15 7.59 17.80 14.09
CA THR A 15 8.99 18.21 14.37
C THR A 15 9.12 19.26 15.47
N SER A 16 8.02 19.84 15.93
CA SER A 16 8.02 20.78 17.06
C SER A 16 6.64 20.97 17.70
N HIS A 17 6.62 21.26 18.99
CA HIS A 17 5.40 21.57 19.73
C HIS A 17 5.45 22.99 20.29
N VAL A 18 4.32 23.69 20.24
CA VAL A 18 4.17 25.00 20.88
C VAL A 18 3.62 24.81 22.29
N ILE A 19 4.39 25.26 23.28
CA ILE A 19 3.99 25.29 24.68
C ILE A 19 3.62 26.72 25.04
N THR A 20 2.38 26.93 25.48
CA THR A 20 1.91 28.22 26.00
C THR A 20 2.05 28.24 27.52
N VAL A 21 2.84 29.17 28.04
CA VAL A 21 2.97 29.45 29.47
C VAL A 21 2.11 30.66 29.81
N ARG A 22 1.09 30.47 30.63
CA ARG A 22 0.24 31.54 31.17
C ARG A 22 0.72 31.96 32.56
N VAL A 23 0.99 33.25 32.75
CA VAL A 23 1.24 33.87 34.05
C VAL A 23 0.02 34.68 34.44
N THR A 24 -0.46 34.51 35.68
CA THR A 24 -1.57 35.28 36.25
C THR A 24 -1.08 36.08 37.45
N ASP A 25 -1.34 37.39 37.47
CA ASP A 25 -1.00 38.23 38.62
C ASP A 25 -2.04 38.13 39.76
N THR A 26 -1.75 38.76 40.91
CA THR A 26 -2.66 38.74 42.07
C THR A 26 -3.96 39.49 41.86
N SER A 27 -4.07 40.30 40.80
CA SER A 27 -5.30 40.99 40.40
C SER A 27 -6.14 40.17 39.42
N GLY A 28 -5.60 39.04 38.93
CA GLY A 28 -6.24 38.14 37.97
C GLY A 28 -5.92 38.45 36.50
N ALA A 29 -5.03 39.41 36.21
CA ALA A 29 -4.59 39.68 34.86
C ALA A 29 -3.65 38.57 34.36
N THR A 30 -3.78 38.17 33.10
CA THR A 30 -3.00 37.06 32.51
C THR A 30 -2.12 37.52 31.35
N TYR A 31 -0.94 36.90 31.21
CA TYR A 31 -0.06 37.02 30.06
C TYR A 31 0.35 35.62 29.58
N ASP A 32 0.26 35.39 28.29
CA ASP A 32 0.64 34.12 27.66
C ASP A 32 1.92 34.32 26.84
N GLU A 33 2.92 33.47 27.08
CA GLU A 33 4.14 33.38 26.26
C GLU A 33 4.22 32.00 25.60
N GLN A 34 4.57 31.96 24.32
CA GLN A 34 4.70 30.72 23.57
C GLN A 34 6.16 30.34 23.39
N PHE A 35 6.48 29.07 23.65
CA PHE A 35 7.79 28.47 23.42
C PHE A 35 7.65 27.34 22.43
N THR A 36 8.48 27.34 21.40
CA THR A 36 8.59 26.19 20.50
C THR A 36 9.62 25.22 21.05
N VAL A 37 9.20 23.98 21.32
CA VAL A 37 10.08 22.88 21.63
C VAL A 37 10.27 22.06 20.36
N ALA A 38 11.49 22.08 19.83
CA ALA A 38 11.86 21.20 18.72
C ALA A 38 11.94 19.74 19.20
N VAL A 39 11.40 18.83 18.40
CA VAL A 39 11.65 17.39 18.55
C VAL A 39 12.91 17.08 17.73
N THR A 40 13.86 16.37 18.31
CA THR A 40 15.05 15.90 17.60
C THR A 40 14.77 14.53 17.02
N ASN A 41 15.06 14.33 15.73
CA ASN A 41 14.92 13.01 15.14
C ASN A 41 15.93 12.02 15.74
N ALA A 42 15.50 10.79 15.96
CA ALA A 42 16.36 9.67 16.29
C ALA A 42 16.01 8.55 15.31
N ASN A 43 17.00 7.88 14.75
CA ASN A 43 16.73 6.84 13.77
C ASN A 43 15.87 5.72 14.40
N GLU A 44 14.75 5.42 13.77
CA GLU A 44 13.94 4.24 13.97
C GLU A 44 14.30 3.21 12.90
N GLY A 45 14.31 1.92 13.24
CA GLY A 45 14.55 0.89 12.23
C GLY A 45 13.29 0.62 11.40
N PRO A 46 13.40 -0.21 10.35
CA PRO A 46 12.24 -0.62 9.58
C PRO A 46 11.20 -1.27 10.50
N ALA A 47 9.95 -0.85 10.36
CA ALA A 47 8.84 -1.27 11.22
C ALA A 47 8.03 -2.41 10.62
N ASP A 48 8.14 -2.61 9.31
CA ASP A 48 7.41 -3.64 8.57
C ASP A 48 8.14 -4.00 7.27
N LEU A 49 7.79 -5.14 6.68
CA LEU A 49 8.31 -5.61 5.41
C LEU A 49 7.22 -6.34 4.66
N THR A 50 6.98 -5.90 3.42
CA THR A 50 5.95 -6.49 2.55
C THR A 50 6.62 -7.32 1.47
N PHE A 51 5.95 -8.36 0.99
CA PHE A 51 6.39 -9.12 -0.17
C PHE A 51 5.20 -9.50 -1.03
N GLY A 52 5.16 -8.96 -2.23
CA GLY A 52 4.14 -9.33 -3.20
C GLY A 52 4.54 -8.98 -4.62
N SER A 53 3.59 -9.04 -5.55
CA SER A 53 3.85 -8.73 -6.96
C SER A 53 2.95 -7.59 -7.43
N ALA A 54 3.34 -6.95 -8.54
CA ALA A 54 2.46 -6.00 -9.20
C ALA A 54 1.17 -6.74 -9.61
N PRO A 55 -0.01 -6.22 -9.22
CA PRO A 55 -1.26 -6.91 -9.46
C PRO A 55 -1.53 -7.00 -10.97
N THR A 56 -1.97 -8.18 -11.41
CA THR A 56 -2.44 -8.37 -12.80
C THR A 56 -3.96 -8.30 -12.86
N GLY A 57 -4.51 -7.99 -14.03
CA GLY A 57 -5.96 -7.98 -14.25
C GLY A 57 -6.71 -6.79 -13.63
N LEU A 58 -6.02 -5.68 -13.35
CA LEU A 58 -6.68 -4.43 -12.94
C LEU A 58 -7.53 -3.84 -14.07
N THR A 59 -8.70 -3.30 -13.71
CA THR A 59 -9.66 -2.69 -14.65
C THR A 59 -9.57 -1.18 -14.60
N THR A 60 -9.24 -0.54 -15.73
CA THR A 60 -9.33 0.93 -15.89
C THR A 60 -10.72 1.35 -16.36
N VAL A 61 -11.24 2.45 -15.83
CA VAL A 61 -12.56 2.99 -16.16
C VAL A 61 -12.53 4.52 -16.23
N GLY A 62 -13.45 5.11 -17.00
CA GLY A 62 -13.53 6.56 -17.20
C GLY A 62 -12.41 7.05 -18.12
N SER A 63 -11.72 8.11 -17.71
CA SER A 63 -10.53 8.63 -18.42
C SER A 63 -9.26 7.80 -18.19
N ALA A 64 -9.31 6.78 -17.32
CA ALA A 64 -8.12 6.04 -16.96
C ALA A 64 -7.64 5.14 -18.09
N SER A 65 -6.32 4.99 -18.22
CA SER A 65 -5.68 4.08 -19.17
C SER A 65 -4.41 3.49 -18.59
N GLN A 66 -4.09 2.26 -18.98
CA GLN A 66 -2.83 1.62 -18.61
C GLN A 66 -1.71 2.13 -19.52
N VAL A 67 -0.63 2.64 -18.93
CA VAL A 67 0.53 3.20 -19.65
C VAL A 67 1.59 2.13 -19.86
N ASP A 68 1.86 1.33 -18.82
CA ASP A 68 2.76 0.18 -18.83
C ASP A 68 2.26 -0.90 -17.84
N SER A 69 3.05 -1.94 -17.58
CA SER A 69 2.66 -3.06 -16.72
C SER A 69 2.33 -2.67 -15.28
N THR A 70 2.77 -1.51 -14.80
CA THR A 70 2.58 -1.04 -13.41
C THR A 70 1.95 0.35 -13.31
N THR A 71 2.06 1.16 -14.37
CA THR A 71 1.65 2.56 -14.38
C THR A 71 0.28 2.73 -15.04
N TYR A 72 -0.61 3.44 -14.35
CA TYR A 72 -1.94 3.80 -14.80
C TYR A 72 -2.10 5.31 -14.78
N GLN A 73 -2.49 5.87 -15.92
CA GLN A 73 -2.98 7.24 -15.98
C GLN A 73 -4.42 7.25 -15.49
N LEU A 74 -4.72 8.06 -14.47
CA LEU A 74 -6.08 8.22 -13.94
C LEU A 74 -6.81 9.33 -14.70
N THR A 75 -6.14 10.47 -14.88
CA THR A 75 -6.61 11.59 -15.70
C THR A 75 -5.50 12.07 -16.65
N PRO A 76 -5.82 12.36 -17.93
CA PRO A 76 -4.97 13.21 -18.74
C PRO A 76 -5.04 14.66 -18.26
N ASN A 77 -4.06 15.48 -18.64
CA ASN A 77 -4.06 16.92 -18.33
C ASN A 77 -5.09 17.67 -19.19
N VAL A 78 -6.36 17.43 -18.91
CA VAL A 78 -7.52 18.06 -19.53
C VAL A 78 -8.57 18.31 -18.45
N THR A 79 -9.42 19.32 -18.64
CA THR A 79 -10.51 19.64 -17.71
C THR A 79 -11.63 18.60 -17.74
N ASN A 80 -12.34 18.42 -16.63
CA ASN A 80 -13.54 17.59 -16.48
C ASN A 80 -13.35 16.09 -16.85
N ALA A 81 -12.15 15.57 -16.66
CA ALA A 81 -11.85 14.14 -16.70
C ALA A 81 -12.02 13.49 -15.31
N GLY A 82 -12.43 12.23 -15.29
CA GLY A 82 -12.49 11.40 -14.09
C GLY A 82 -12.25 9.96 -14.46
N GLY A 83 -11.35 9.30 -13.73
CA GLY A 83 -10.93 7.95 -14.05
C GLY A 83 -10.50 7.19 -12.81
N ALA A 84 -10.55 5.87 -12.90
CA ALA A 84 -10.13 4.98 -11.83
C ALA A 84 -9.51 3.69 -12.37
N VAL A 85 -8.71 3.04 -11.53
CA VAL A 85 -8.21 1.69 -11.72
C VAL A 85 -8.62 0.83 -10.52
N TRP A 86 -9.22 -0.33 -10.79
CA TRP A 86 -9.80 -1.22 -9.76
C TRP A 86 -9.17 -2.61 -9.78
N GLY A 87 -8.85 -3.15 -8.60
CA GLY A 87 -8.46 -4.53 -8.37
C GLY A 87 -9.33 -5.19 -7.29
N ALA A 88 -9.56 -6.48 -7.39
CA ALA A 88 -10.36 -7.20 -6.40
C ALA A 88 -9.62 -7.26 -5.05
N ILE A 89 -10.36 -7.23 -3.95
CA ILE A 89 -9.82 -7.36 -2.59
C ILE A 89 -10.81 -8.10 -1.68
N ASP A 90 -10.29 -8.77 -0.65
CA ASP A 90 -11.07 -9.36 0.44
C ASP A 90 -10.68 -8.70 1.76
N LEU A 91 -11.58 -7.91 2.34
CA LEU A 91 -11.32 -7.14 3.57
C LEU A 91 -11.35 -7.99 4.85
N SER A 92 -11.56 -9.31 4.74
CA SER A 92 -11.37 -10.23 5.86
C SER A 92 -9.90 -10.51 6.18
N ARG A 93 -8.98 -10.02 5.34
CA ARG A 93 -7.53 -10.21 5.45
C ARG A 93 -6.82 -8.88 5.47
N ASP A 94 -5.67 -8.86 6.11
CA ASP A 94 -4.77 -7.71 6.03
C ASP A 94 -4.28 -7.55 4.59
N PHE A 95 -3.98 -6.31 4.20
CA PHE A 95 -3.29 -6.07 2.94
C PHE A 95 -2.34 -4.89 3.03
N THR A 96 -1.32 -4.92 2.19
CA THR A 96 -0.48 -3.77 1.90
C THR A 96 -0.39 -3.51 0.40
N ILE A 97 -0.57 -2.25 0.01
CA ILE A 97 -0.44 -1.78 -1.36
C ILE A 97 0.71 -0.79 -1.41
N THR A 98 1.81 -1.18 -2.05
CA THR A 98 2.94 -0.29 -2.33
C THR A 98 2.74 0.35 -3.68
N SER A 99 2.76 1.67 -3.72
CA SER A 99 2.54 2.43 -4.94
C SER A 99 3.36 3.71 -4.99
N GLN A 100 3.40 4.36 -6.15
CA GLN A 100 3.88 5.71 -6.30
C GLN A 100 2.79 6.56 -6.92
N ALA A 101 2.49 7.72 -6.34
CA ALA A 101 1.49 8.67 -6.82
C ALA A 101 2.17 9.83 -7.55
N TYR A 102 1.61 10.23 -8.68
CA TYR A 102 2.01 11.43 -9.42
C TYR A 102 0.78 12.34 -9.51
N PHE A 103 0.82 13.45 -8.77
CA PHE A 103 -0.30 14.39 -8.68
C PHE A 103 -0.34 15.41 -9.82
N GLY A 104 0.80 15.60 -10.50
CA GLY A 104 0.96 16.55 -11.60
C GLY A 104 2.18 17.44 -11.40
N ALA A 105 2.39 18.35 -12.36
CA ALA A 105 3.50 19.31 -12.34
C ALA A 105 3.02 20.77 -12.44
N ASN A 106 1.71 20.99 -12.47
CA ASN A 106 1.09 22.31 -12.47
C ASN A 106 0.54 22.60 -11.08
N ASP A 107 1.19 23.50 -10.35
CA ASP A 107 0.82 23.96 -9.00
C ASP A 107 -0.53 24.71 -8.92
N SER A 108 -1.14 24.99 -10.08
CA SER A 108 -2.51 25.52 -10.18
C SER A 108 -3.48 24.49 -10.77
N GLY A 109 -3.05 23.23 -10.84
CA GLY A 109 -3.85 22.11 -11.26
C GLY A 109 -4.83 21.66 -10.18
N ALA A 110 -5.59 20.63 -10.50
CA ALA A 110 -6.65 20.09 -9.66
C ALA A 110 -7.08 18.72 -10.22
N ASP A 111 -7.85 17.90 -9.49
CA ASP A 111 -8.33 18.08 -8.12
C ASP A 111 -7.65 17.11 -7.13
N GLY A 112 -6.61 16.41 -7.58
CA GLY A 112 -5.94 15.37 -6.83
C GLY A 112 -6.46 13.96 -7.13
N LEU A 113 -6.09 13.01 -6.28
CA LEU A 113 -6.43 11.59 -6.41
C LEU A 113 -6.76 10.97 -5.05
N ALA A 114 -7.33 9.78 -5.07
CA ALA A 114 -7.75 9.07 -3.87
C ALA A 114 -7.41 7.59 -3.96
N PHE A 115 -7.10 6.99 -2.81
CA PHE A 115 -7.20 5.55 -2.62
C PHE A 115 -8.61 5.22 -2.12
N VAL A 116 -9.21 4.16 -2.67
CA VAL A 116 -10.62 3.84 -2.45
C VAL A 116 -10.83 2.33 -2.28
N LEU A 117 -11.55 1.95 -1.22
CA LEU A 117 -12.19 0.65 -1.03
C LEU A 117 -13.68 0.80 -1.35
N GLN A 118 -14.24 -0.05 -2.21
CA GLN A 118 -15.65 0.00 -2.61
C GLN A 118 -16.21 -1.36 -3.06
N ASN A 119 -17.54 -1.56 -3.01
CA ASN A 119 -18.20 -2.83 -3.37
C ASN A 119 -19.23 -2.72 -4.52
N GLN A 120 -19.15 -1.67 -5.33
CA GLN A 120 -20.08 -1.36 -6.43
C GLN A 120 -19.63 -1.93 -7.79
N GLY A 121 -18.55 -2.71 -7.82
CA GLY A 121 -18.02 -3.37 -9.02
C GLY A 121 -16.80 -2.66 -9.61
N ASN A 122 -16.23 -3.18 -10.69
CA ASN A 122 -14.98 -2.69 -11.29
C ASN A 122 -15.16 -1.77 -12.49
N ASN A 123 -16.40 -1.40 -12.82
CA ASN A 123 -16.72 -0.51 -13.93
C ASN A 123 -17.50 0.72 -13.43
N VAL A 124 -16.95 1.39 -12.41
CA VAL A 124 -17.56 2.55 -11.74
C VAL A 124 -16.54 3.68 -11.59
N THR A 125 -17.03 4.93 -11.64
CA THR A 125 -16.26 6.11 -11.26
C THR A 125 -17.08 6.92 -10.26
N GLY A 126 -16.41 7.58 -9.33
CA GLY A 126 -17.03 8.44 -8.33
C GLY A 126 -17.25 9.88 -8.78
N GLY A 127 -17.11 10.19 -10.08
CA GLY A 127 -17.32 11.52 -10.65
C GLY A 127 -16.05 12.23 -11.13
N VAL A 128 -16.14 13.54 -11.27
CA VAL A 128 -15.05 14.46 -11.67
C VAL A 128 -14.91 15.59 -10.63
N ALA A 129 -14.04 16.56 -10.87
CA ALA A 129 -13.83 17.71 -9.98
C ALA A 129 -13.49 17.26 -8.54
N ALA A 130 -13.98 18.01 -7.54
CA ALA A 130 -13.82 17.75 -6.10
C ALA A 130 -14.30 16.36 -5.60
N SER A 131 -14.87 15.50 -6.45
CA SER A 131 -15.11 14.09 -6.07
C SER A 131 -13.85 13.23 -6.19
N LEU A 132 -12.80 13.70 -6.89
CA LEU A 132 -11.54 12.99 -7.17
C LEU A 132 -11.78 11.59 -7.79
N GLY A 133 -12.90 11.39 -8.48
CA GLY A 133 -13.30 10.07 -8.98
C GLY A 133 -13.67 9.05 -7.89
N ALA A 134 -13.78 9.49 -6.63
CA ALA A 134 -14.01 8.67 -5.43
C ALA A 134 -15.38 8.87 -4.76
N GLY A 135 -16.26 9.72 -5.32
CA GLY A 135 -17.62 10.00 -4.85
C GLY A 135 -18.64 8.85 -4.92
N LEU A 136 -18.21 7.62 -4.65
CA LEU A 136 -18.99 6.39 -4.67
C LEU A 136 -19.73 6.20 -3.33
N SER A 137 -21.05 5.99 -3.35
CA SER A 137 -21.88 5.96 -2.12
C SER A 137 -21.55 4.85 -1.11
N SER A 138 -20.85 3.81 -1.54
CA SER A 138 -20.39 2.69 -0.71
C SER A 138 -18.87 2.57 -0.80
N ALA A 139 -18.19 3.64 -0.42
CA ALA A 139 -16.74 3.73 -0.47
C ALA A 139 -16.14 4.21 0.86
N PHE A 140 -14.96 3.73 1.19
CA PHE A 140 -14.12 4.20 2.29
C PHE A 140 -12.70 4.39 1.74
N GLY A 141 -12.00 5.44 2.15
CA GLY A 141 -10.67 5.70 1.59
C GLY A 141 -10.02 6.96 2.11
N VAL A 142 -8.94 7.33 1.45
CA VAL A 142 -8.16 8.53 1.72
C VAL A 142 -8.04 9.36 0.45
N ALA A 143 -8.36 10.64 0.55
CA ALA A 143 -8.30 11.63 -0.51
C ALA A 143 -7.06 12.50 -0.33
N PHE A 144 -6.33 12.73 -1.41
CA PHE A 144 -5.17 13.61 -1.51
C PHE A 144 -5.57 14.76 -2.44
N ASP A 145 -6.07 15.83 -1.85
CA ASP A 145 -6.67 16.96 -2.57
C ASP A 145 -5.60 18.04 -2.78
N THR A 146 -5.41 18.41 -4.04
CA THR A 146 -4.45 19.43 -4.47
C THR A 146 -5.12 20.76 -4.78
N HIS A 147 -6.44 20.83 -4.62
CA HIS A 147 -7.21 22.02 -4.94
C HIS A 147 -7.89 22.61 -3.70
N TYR A 148 -7.54 23.85 -3.38
CA TYR A 148 -8.25 24.58 -2.35
C TYR A 148 -9.70 24.89 -2.77
N ASN A 149 -10.66 24.17 -2.19
CA ASN A 149 -12.07 24.52 -2.29
C ASN A 149 -12.40 25.58 -1.23
N SER A 150 -12.83 26.78 -1.65
CA SER A 150 -13.18 27.92 -0.76
C SER A 150 -14.30 27.66 0.27
N VAL A 151 -14.87 26.45 0.27
CA VAL A 151 -15.87 25.93 1.21
C VAL A 151 -15.26 25.25 2.45
N HIS A 152 -13.93 25.13 2.57
CA HIS A 152 -13.30 24.56 3.76
C HIS A 152 -13.43 25.48 4.99
N SER A 153 -14.39 25.16 5.87
CA SER A 153 -14.68 25.81 7.16
C SER A 153 -13.50 25.94 8.15
N ASN A 154 -12.36 25.28 7.89
CA ASN A 154 -11.18 25.26 8.75
C ASN A 154 -9.96 26.04 8.18
N ASN A 155 -10.13 26.84 7.12
CA ASN A 155 -9.11 27.73 6.56
C ASN A 155 -7.78 27.04 6.16
N ILE A 156 -7.80 25.78 5.71
CA ILE A 156 -6.60 25.17 5.13
C ILE A 156 -6.37 25.78 3.76
N ASN A 157 -5.26 26.48 3.56
CA ASN A 157 -4.90 27.19 2.33
C ASN A 157 -3.77 26.50 1.54
N SER A 158 -3.64 25.18 1.72
CA SER A 158 -2.65 24.31 1.09
C SER A 158 -3.34 23.02 0.63
N ASP A 159 -2.60 22.18 -0.06
CA ASP A 159 -2.95 20.78 -0.30
C ASP A 159 -3.26 20.09 1.04
N PHE A 160 -4.14 19.10 0.99
CA PHE A 160 -4.54 18.37 2.17
C PHE A 160 -4.89 16.92 1.91
N ILE A 161 -4.85 16.14 2.98
CA ILE A 161 -5.19 14.72 2.95
C ILE A 161 -6.31 14.47 3.96
N GLN A 162 -7.30 13.65 3.58
CA GLN A 162 -8.47 13.40 4.41
C GLN A 162 -9.05 12.00 4.19
N PHE A 163 -9.39 11.31 5.27
CA PHE A 163 -10.21 10.10 5.19
C PHE A 163 -11.67 10.45 4.88
N PHE A 164 -12.28 9.67 3.98
CA PHE A 164 -13.67 9.82 3.59
C PHE A 164 -14.43 8.50 3.65
N LYS A 165 -15.75 8.60 3.76
CA LYS A 165 -16.67 7.46 3.63
C LYS A 165 -17.91 7.84 2.84
N GLN A 166 -18.61 6.83 2.30
CA GLN A 166 -19.84 6.97 1.51
C GLN A 166 -19.72 8.02 0.39
N GLY A 167 -18.53 8.12 -0.22
CA GLY A 167 -18.24 9.03 -1.32
C GLY A 167 -18.20 10.51 -0.92
N GLN A 168 -18.10 10.82 0.38
CA GLN A 168 -18.03 12.19 0.90
C GLN A 168 -16.58 12.70 0.90
N VAL A 169 -15.99 12.80 -0.28
CA VAL A 169 -14.55 13.03 -0.52
C VAL A 169 -14.09 14.46 -0.20
N SER A 170 -14.99 15.45 -0.27
CA SER A 170 -14.63 16.88 -0.18
C SER A 170 -15.64 17.75 0.59
N ASN A 171 -16.50 17.14 1.42
CA ASN A 171 -17.57 17.89 2.08
C ASN A 171 -17.42 17.95 3.62
N GLN A 172 -17.30 19.17 4.11
CA GLN A 172 -16.92 19.58 5.48
C GLN A 172 -17.89 19.19 6.61
N GLY A 173 -18.99 18.49 6.33
CA GLY A 173 -20.01 18.12 7.32
C GLY A 173 -20.23 16.61 7.49
N THR A 174 -19.68 15.81 6.57
CA THR A 174 -19.88 14.35 6.50
C THR A 174 -18.58 13.57 6.31
N ALA A 175 -17.48 14.27 6.00
CA ALA A 175 -16.13 13.72 5.99
C ALA A 175 -15.70 13.23 7.38
N PHE A 176 -14.88 12.19 7.40
CA PHE A 176 -14.67 11.34 8.57
C PHE A 176 -13.81 12.02 9.66
N ASP A 177 -12.89 12.91 9.27
CA ASP A 177 -11.96 13.63 10.15
C ASP A 177 -11.68 15.06 9.67
N SER A 178 -10.95 15.83 10.49
CA SER A 178 -10.37 17.09 10.02
C SER A 178 -9.27 16.82 8.98
N PRO A 179 -9.20 17.59 7.88
CA PRO A 179 -8.14 17.43 6.90
C PRO A 179 -6.76 17.78 7.47
N ILE A 180 -5.74 17.08 6.98
CA ILE A 180 -4.33 17.27 7.33
C ILE A 180 -3.67 18.09 6.22
N ALA A 181 -3.21 19.30 6.54
CA ALA A 181 -2.49 20.15 5.60
C ALA A 181 -1.11 19.56 5.28
N VAL A 182 -0.75 19.53 4.00
CA VAL A 182 0.56 19.06 3.51
C VAL A 182 1.21 20.09 2.60
N SER A 183 2.52 19.91 2.38
CA SER A 183 3.24 20.67 1.35
C SER A 183 2.74 20.30 -0.05
N ASN A 184 3.03 21.15 -1.02
CA ASN A 184 2.72 20.94 -2.44
C ASN A 184 2.98 19.49 -2.91
N LEU A 185 1.92 18.84 -3.38
CA LEU A 185 1.92 17.50 -3.97
C LEU A 185 2.12 17.55 -5.49
N GLU A 186 1.81 18.67 -6.15
CA GLU A 186 1.85 18.88 -7.60
C GLU A 186 3.22 19.38 -8.10
N ASP A 187 4.30 18.85 -7.50
CA ASP A 187 5.68 19.27 -7.72
C ASP A 187 6.38 18.60 -8.92
N GLY A 188 5.63 17.80 -9.68
CA GLY A 188 6.13 17.05 -10.83
C GLY A 188 7.01 15.85 -10.46
N GLN A 189 7.01 15.43 -9.19
CA GLN A 189 7.70 14.22 -8.74
C GLN A 189 6.72 13.08 -8.46
N TRP A 190 7.24 11.86 -8.51
CA TRP A 190 6.54 10.70 -7.98
C TRP A 190 6.74 10.65 -6.47
N ARG A 191 5.66 10.41 -5.73
CA ARG A 191 5.64 10.30 -4.27
C ARG A 191 5.37 8.86 -3.89
N ASP A 192 6.15 8.29 -2.98
CA ASP A 192 5.89 6.93 -2.52
C ASP A 192 4.61 6.95 -1.67
N LEU A 193 3.68 6.05 -1.96
CA LEU A 193 2.40 5.94 -1.28
C LEU A 193 2.17 4.48 -0.92
N VAL A 194 2.20 4.17 0.37
CA VAL A 194 1.87 2.83 0.88
C VAL A 194 0.55 2.91 1.61
N VAL A 195 -0.35 1.98 1.32
CA VAL A 195 -1.65 1.87 1.99
C VAL A 195 -1.75 0.50 2.64
N THR A 196 -2.12 0.45 3.91
CA THR A 196 -2.29 -0.80 4.67
C THR A 196 -3.71 -0.92 5.22
N TRP A 197 -4.17 -2.16 5.35
CA TRP A 197 -5.43 -2.51 6.02
C TRP A 197 -5.18 -3.58 7.06
N ASP A 198 -5.63 -3.31 8.28
CA ASP A 198 -5.70 -4.28 9.38
C ASP A 198 -7.16 -4.73 9.53
N ALA A 199 -7.43 -5.97 9.13
CA ALA A 199 -8.76 -6.57 9.16
C ALA A 199 -9.25 -6.86 10.58
N SER A 200 -8.34 -7.01 11.55
CA SER A 200 -8.71 -7.25 12.95
C SER A 200 -9.29 -6.00 13.62
N THR A 201 -8.84 -4.83 13.20
CA THR A 201 -9.28 -3.53 13.72
C THR A 201 -10.12 -2.70 12.75
N ASN A 202 -10.31 -3.18 11.51
CA ASN A 202 -10.90 -2.44 10.39
C ASN A 202 -10.20 -1.10 10.13
N THR A 203 -8.86 -1.09 10.18
CA THR A 203 -8.07 0.14 10.12
C THR A 203 -7.37 0.28 8.79
N LEU A 204 -7.67 1.36 8.06
CA LEU A 204 -6.93 1.80 6.89
C LEU A 204 -5.85 2.78 7.32
N SER A 205 -4.59 2.54 6.96
CA SER A 205 -3.49 3.47 7.17
C SER A 205 -2.79 3.81 5.86
N TYR A 206 -2.11 4.94 5.82
CA TYR A 206 -1.27 5.29 4.69
C TYR A 206 0.02 5.99 5.13
N SER A 207 1.09 5.71 4.38
CA SER A 207 2.32 6.50 4.42
C SER A 207 2.52 7.25 3.11
N LEU A 208 3.15 8.42 3.21
CA LEU A 208 3.54 9.24 2.07
C LEU A 208 5.03 9.58 2.20
N ASP A 209 5.83 9.18 1.21
CA ASP A 209 7.28 9.30 1.20
C ASP A 209 7.94 8.72 2.46
N GLY A 210 7.50 7.50 2.84
CA GLY A 210 7.98 6.80 4.04
C GLY A 210 7.28 7.22 5.34
N LEU A 211 6.73 8.43 5.42
CA LEU A 211 6.09 8.91 6.65
C LEU A 211 4.70 8.28 6.84
N ASN A 212 4.45 7.58 7.95
CA ASN A 212 3.09 7.21 8.34
C ASN A 212 2.29 8.47 8.70
N VAL A 213 1.39 8.89 7.81
CA VAL A 213 0.70 10.18 7.92
C VAL A 213 -0.62 10.03 8.65
N GLY A 214 -1.36 8.95 8.42
CA GLY A 214 -2.68 8.80 9.00
C GLY A 214 -3.18 7.37 9.01
N SER A 215 -3.91 7.04 10.07
CA SER A 215 -4.63 5.78 10.22
C SER A 215 -6.05 6.04 10.65
N LYS A 216 -6.96 5.17 10.22
CA LYS A 216 -8.36 5.32 10.54
C LYS A 216 -9.16 4.04 10.52
N SER A 217 -9.77 3.73 11.66
CA SER A 217 -10.66 2.59 11.84
C SER A 217 -12.09 2.90 11.39
N TYR A 218 -12.62 2.09 10.49
CA TYR A 218 -14.01 2.14 10.04
C TYR A 218 -14.46 0.78 9.51
N ASP A 219 -15.49 0.21 10.12
CA ASP A 219 -16.11 -1.05 9.70
C ASP A 219 -16.98 -0.86 8.43
N VAL A 220 -16.32 -0.61 7.30
CA VAL A 220 -17.01 -0.45 6.00
C VAL A 220 -17.77 -1.71 5.60
N VAL A 221 -17.25 -2.89 5.95
CA VAL A 221 -17.86 -4.18 5.64
C VAL A 221 -19.21 -4.35 6.33
N GLY A 222 -19.24 -4.17 7.66
CA GLY A 222 -20.43 -4.32 8.46
C GLY A 222 -21.43 -3.18 8.28
N LEU A 223 -20.95 -1.94 8.14
CA LEU A 223 -21.81 -0.76 8.12
C LEU A 223 -22.36 -0.44 6.72
N ASP A 224 -21.55 -0.60 5.67
CA ASP A 224 -21.90 -0.16 4.32
C ASP A 224 -22.07 -1.33 3.34
N TRP A 225 -21.36 -2.46 3.52
CA TRP A 225 -21.35 -3.57 2.56
C TRP A 225 -22.23 -4.76 2.94
N GLY A 226 -22.99 -4.64 4.04
CA GLY A 226 -23.92 -5.68 4.49
C GLY A 226 -23.23 -6.98 4.92
N GLY A 227 -21.97 -6.91 5.37
CA GLY A 227 -21.18 -8.05 5.81
C GLY A 227 -20.45 -8.82 4.71
N ASN A 228 -20.55 -8.40 3.45
CA ASN A 228 -19.75 -8.99 2.38
C ASN A 228 -18.34 -8.39 2.38
N THR A 229 -17.32 -9.22 2.59
CA THR A 229 -15.91 -8.80 2.67
C THR A 229 -15.26 -8.63 1.30
N ALA A 230 -15.84 -9.25 0.25
CA ALA A 230 -15.36 -9.12 -1.11
C ALA A 230 -15.71 -7.75 -1.69
N GLY A 231 -14.70 -7.04 -2.18
CA GLY A 231 -14.84 -5.73 -2.77
C GLY A 231 -13.74 -5.43 -3.78
N TRP A 232 -13.49 -4.13 -3.95
CA TRP A 232 -12.49 -3.60 -4.87
C TRP A 232 -11.66 -2.55 -4.15
N PHE A 233 -10.35 -2.66 -4.27
CA PHE A 233 -9.43 -1.56 -4.00
C PHE A 233 -9.16 -0.82 -5.30
N GLY A 234 -8.76 0.44 -5.21
CA GLY A 234 -8.31 1.16 -6.39
C GLY A 234 -7.84 2.57 -6.11
N PHE A 235 -7.36 3.19 -7.17
CA PHE A 235 -7.02 4.60 -7.18
C PHE A 235 -7.91 5.30 -8.19
N SER A 236 -8.42 6.47 -7.81
CA SER A 236 -9.23 7.32 -8.68
C SER A 236 -8.70 8.73 -8.67
N ALA A 237 -8.97 9.48 -9.73
CA ALA A 237 -8.64 10.89 -9.79
C ALA A 237 -9.68 11.67 -10.58
N GLY A 238 -9.72 12.98 -10.34
CA GLY A 238 -10.65 13.91 -10.96
C GLY A 238 -9.95 15.19 -11.38
N THR A 239 -10.45 15.79 -12.45
CA THR A 239 -10.13 17.16 -12.86
C THR A 239 -11.43 17.94 -13.03
N GLY A 240 -11.37 19.25 -12.86
CA GLY A 240 -12.51 20.16 -12.89
C GLY A 240 -12.26 21.28 -13.89
N GLY A 241 -12.38 22.53 -13.42
CA GLY A 241 -11.99 23.71 -14.21
C GLY A 241 -10.48 23.87 -14.38
N SER A 242 -9.71 23.38 -13.40
CA SER A 242 -8.26 23.17 -13.48
C SER A 242 -7.96 21.70 -13.74
N SER A 243 -6.73 21.40 -14.18
CA SER A 243 -6.32 20.03 -14.47
C SER A 243 -4.84 19.78 -14.19
N ASN A 244 -4.54 18.53 -13.88
CA ASN A 244 -3.21 17.95 -13.92
C ASN A 244 -3.27 16.59 -14.64
N GLN A 245 -2.12 16.12 -15.13
CA GLN A 245 -1.97 14.69 -15.43
C GLN A 245 -1.77 13.97 -14.11
N GLN A 246 -2.69 13.09 -13.73
CA GLN A 246 -2.59 12.33 -12.48
C GLN A 246 -2.41 10.85 -12.81
N GLN A 247 -1.46 10.22 -12.11
CA GLN A 247 -1.08 8.82 -12.36
C GLN A 247 -0.80 8.09 -11.06
N ILE A 248 -0.95 6.77 -11.12
CA ILE A 248 -0.50 5.86 -10.07
C ILE A 248 0.37 4.78 -10.68
N ARG A 249 1.46 4.42 -10.01
CA ARG A 249 2.22 3.21 -10.28
C ARG A 249 1.98 2.24 -9.14
N ILE A 250 1.33 1.11 -9.42
CA ILE A 250 1.06 0.08 -8.40
C ILE A 250 2.17 -0.95 -8.49
N LEU A 251 3.03 -0.98 -7.48
CA LEU A 251 4.24 -1.79 -7.45
C LEU A 251 3.97 -3.16 -6.84
N ASN A 252 3.15 -3.18 -5.79
CA ASN A 252 2.87 -4.37 -5.01
C ASN A 252 1.45 -4.34 -4.44
N VAL A 253 0.78 -5.49 -4.44
CA VAL A 253 -0.39 -5.77 -3.60
C VAL A 253 -0.13 -7.09 -2.88
N GLU A 254 0.00 -7.02 -1.56
CA GLU A 254 0.27 -8.13 -0.66
C GLU A 254 -0.98 -8.32 0.23
N THR A 255 -1.47 -9.55 0.38
CA THR A 255 -2.77 -9.84 1.06
C THR A 255 -2.70 -10.98 2.10
N ASP A 256 -1.49 -11.48 2.43
CA ASP A 256 -1.30 -12.58 3.41
C ASP A 256 0.17 -12.99 3.69
N ASN A 257 1.16 -12.16 3.38
CA ASN A 257 2.56 -12.55 3.28
C ASN A 257 2.78 -13.74 2.32
N GLN A 258 1.97 -13.83 1.26
CA GLN A 258 2.07 -14.89 0.25
C GLN A 258 2.02 -14.35 -1.18
N VAL A 259 2.71 -15.06 -2.07
CA VAL A 259 2.63 -14.89 -3.53
C VAL A 259 2.41 -16.24 -4.18
N THR A 260 1.73 -16.25 -5.33
CA THR A 260 1.57 -17.46 -6.13
C THR A 260 2.54 -17.47 -7.31
N LEU A 261 3.05 -18.65 -7.65
CA LEU A 261 3.98 -18.85 -8.75
C LEU A 261 3.68 -20.17 -9.45
N ALA A 262 3.70 -20.21 -10.78
CA ALA A 262 3.58 -21.49 -11.49
C ALA A 262 4.82 -22.36 -11.23
N GLU A 263 4.64 -23.66 -10.98
CA GLU A 263 5.77 -24.57 -10.73
C GLU A 263 6.75 -24.65 -11.92
N ASN A 264 6.28 -24.40 -13.14
CA ASN A 264 7.14 -24.40 -14.32
C ASN A 264 7.77 -23.03 -14.61
N ALA A 265 7.76 -22.09 -13.65
CA ALA A 265 8.36 -20.77 -13.80
C ALA A 265 9.86 -20.87 -14.15
N ALA A 266 10.27 -20.18 -15.22
CA ALA A 266 11.64 -20.20 -15.68
C ALA A 266 12.57 -19.43 -14.72
N SER A 267 13.86 -19.77 -14.72
CA SER A 267 14.88 -18.96 -14.03
C SER A 267 14.82 -17.49 -14.44
N GLY A 268 14.95 -16.59 -13.47
CA GLY A 268 14.81 -15.15 -13.64
C GLY A 268 13.37 -14.64 -13.64
N THR A 269 12.36 -15.51 -13.54
CA THR A 269 10.97 -15.08 -13.33
C THR A 269 10.87 -14.31 -12.02
N VAL A 270 10.28 -13.10 -12.08
CA VAL A 270 9.99 -12.29 -10.88
C VAL A 270 8.88 -12.96 -10.09
N VAL A 271 9.15 -13.19 -8.81
CA VAL A 271 8.24 -13.84 -7.86
C VAL A 271 7.51 -12.79 -7.03
N GLY A 272 8.24 -11.76 -6.63
CA GLY A 272 7.71 -10.62 -5.89
C GLY A 272 8.79 -9.58 -5.63
N VAL A 273 8.42 -8.50 -4.96
CA VAL A 273 9.29 -7.43 -4.53
C VAL A 273 9.12 -7.26 -3.03
N ALA A 274 10.22 -7.35 -2.30
CA ALA A 274 10.27 -7.00 -0.91
C ALA A 274 10.36 -5.47 -0.76
N ALA A 275 9.54 -4.89 0.10
CA ALA A 275 9.60 -3.45 0.39
C ALA A 275 9.48 -3.22 1.90
N ALA A 276 10.50 -2.57 2.47
CA ALA A 276 10.52 -2.14 3.87
C ALA A 276 9.67 -0.89 4.06
N ILE A 277 9.00 -0.79 5.20
CA ILE A 277 8.32 0.42 5.65
C ILE A 277 9.11 0.94 6.84
N ASP A 278 9.71 2.12 6.68
CA ASP A 278 10.58 2.75 7.67
C ASP A 278 10.00 4.13 8.06
N PRO A 279 9.87 4.45 9.36
CA PRO A 279 9.44 5.78 9.80
C PRO A 279 10.35 6.93 9.34
N ASP A 280 11.65 6.71 9.12
CA ASP A 280 12.63 7.74 8.77
C ASP A 280 12.58 8.10 7.26
N ARG A 281 12.06 9.30 6.97
CA ARG A 281 11.72 9.83 5.63
C ARG A 281 12.79 9.81 4.53
N THR A 282 14.04 9.57 4.85
CA THR A 282 15.16 9.57 3.89
C THR A 282 15.95 8.28 3.89
N ASP A 283 15.52 7.30 4.68
CA ASP A 283 16.27 6.07 4.81
C ASP A 283 16.00 5.13 3.63
N SER A 284 17.07 4.50 3.14
CA SER A 284 17.01 3.52 2.07
C SER A 284 17.25 2.14 2.66
N ALA A 285 16.36 1.20 2.39
CA ALA A 285 16.55 -0.18 2.83
C ALA A 285 17.37 -0.98 1.82
N THR A 286 18.23 -1.87 2.33
CA THR A 286 18.83 -2.97 1.58
C THR A 286 18.23 -4.30 2.01
N TYR A 287 18.19 -5.25 1.07
CA TYR A 287 17.46 -6.50 1.25
C TYR A 287 18.35 -7.74 1.18
N GLN A 288 18.03 -8.76 1.96
CA GLN A 288 18.70 -10.06 1.95
C GLN A 288 17.72 -11.20 2.21
N LEU A 289 17.90 -12.35 1.56
CA LEU A 289 17.24 -13.60 1.95
C LEU A 289 18.09 -14.30 3.03
N LEU A 290 17.52 -14.42 4.23
CA LEU A 290 18.05 -15.27 5.30
C LEU A 290 17.60 -16.73 5.13
N GLY A 291 16.46 -16.94 4.48
CA GLY A 291 15.97 -18.22 4.00
C GLY A 291 15.53 -18.08 2.55
N ASP A 292 16.12 -18.85 1.65
CA ASP A 292 15.96 -18.77 0.19
C ASP A 292 15.31 -20.02 -0.42
N ALA A 293 14.66 -20.82 0.44
CA ALA A 293 14.07 -22.13 0.13
C ALA A 293 15.05 -23.06 -0.60
N ASP A 294 16.16 -23.39 0.06
CA ASP A 294 17.23 -24.25 -0.46
C ASP A 294 17.87 -23.72 -1.76
N GLY A 295 18.03 -22.40 -1.85
CA GLY A 295 18.62 -21.72 -3.01
C GLY A 295 17.70 -21.62 -4.23
N ARG A 296 16.39 -21.87 -4.08
CA ARG A 296 15.41 -21.77 -5.19
C ARG A 296 15.14 -20.32 -5.60
N PHE A 297 15.40 -19.36 -4.72
CA PHE A 297 15.13 -17.94 -4.96
C PHE A 297 16.35 -17.06 -4.69
N VAL A 298 16.43 -15.92 -5.38
CA VAL A 298 17.45 -14.88 -5.15
C VAL A 298 16.79 -13.52 -5.07
N ILE A 299 17.36 -12.62 -4.25
CA ILE A 299 16.90 -11.24 -4.10
C ILE A 299 17.95 -10.25 -4.60
N ASP A 300 17.52 -9.22 -5.32
CA ASP A 300 18.34 -8.06 -5.59
C ASP A 300 18.36 -7.15 -4.36
N SER A 301 19.56 -6.93 -3.79
CA SER A 301 19.69 -6.27 -2.49
C SER A 301 19.34 -4.78 -2.50
N ALA A 302 19.30 -4.14 -3.67
CA ALA A 302 19.01 -2.71 -3.79
C ALA A 302 17.53 -2.45 -4.09
N THR A 303 16.90 -3.35 -4.84
CA THR A 303 15.52 -3.18 -5.31
C THR A 303 14.51 -4.05 -4.58
N GLY A 304 14.96 -5.05 -3.81
CA GLY A 304 14.09 -6.01 -3.13
C GLY A 304 13.44 -7.03 -4.07
N VAL A 305 13.74 -6.99 -5.38
CA VAL A 305 13.15 -7.90 -6.37
C VAL A 305 13.63 -9.32 -6.13
N VAL A 306 12.69 -10.25 -5.87
CA VAL A 306 12.95 -11.68 -5.75
C VAL A 306 12.65 -12.37 -7.07
N THR A 307 13.58 -13.22 -7.52
CA THR A 307 13.45 -14.01 -8.74
C THR A 307 13.75 -15.48 -8.51
N VAL A 308 13.24 -16.35 -9.39
CA VAL A 308 13.61 -17.76 -9.44
C VAL A 308 15.10 -17.90 -9.77
N ALA A 309 15.85 -18.61 -8.94
CA ALA A 309 17.28 -18.79 -9.11
C ALA A 309 17.62 -19.57 -10.39
N THR A 310 18.83 -19.36 -10.91
CA THR A 310 19.30 -20.11 -12.08
C THR A 310 19.45 -21.58 -11.76
N GLY A 311 18.75 -22.44 -12.51
CA GLY A 311 18.77 -23.89 -12.31
C GLY A 311 17.91 -24.39 -11.14
N ALA A 312 17.11 -23.51 -10.51
CA ALA A 312 16.10 -23.94 -9.56
C ALA A 312 15.06 -24.83 -10.25
N SER A 313 14.62 -25.88 -9.54
CA SER A 313 13.46 -26.68 -9.91
C SER A 313 12.36 -26.37 -8.91
N LEU A 314 11.19 -26.01 -9.40
CA LEU A 314 9.97 -25.89 -8.61
C LEU A 314 9.07 -27.04 -9.08
N ASP A 315 8.50 -27.77 -8.12
CA ASP A 315 7.76 -29.01 -8.36
C ASP A 315 6.65 -29.05 -7.30
N PHE A 316 5.41 -28.95 -7.76
CA PHE A 316 4.23 -28.86 -6.91
C PHE A 316 4.00 -30.16 -6.12
N GLU A 317 4.22 -31.31 -6.76
CA GLU A 317 4.09 -32.64 -6.14
C GLU A 317 5.15 -32.91 -5.07
N ASP A 318 6.36 -32.37 -5.24
CA ASP A 318 7.43 -32.45 -4.23
C ASP A 318 7.18 -31.48 -3.06
N GLN A 319 7.01 -30.20 -3.37
CA GLN A 319 6.80 -29.16 -2.37
C GLN A 319 6.05 -27.95 -2.94
N SER A 320 4.76 -27.87 -2.64
CA SER A 320 3.88 -26.79 -3.12
C SER A 320 4.00 -25.46 -2.38
N ILE A 321 4.74 -25.38 -1.27
CA ILE A 321 4.92 -24.13 -0.49
C ILE A 321 6.39 -23.96 -0.11
N HIS A 322 6.97 -22.83 -0.49
CA HIS A 322 8.33 -22.43 -0.15
C HIS A 322 8.34 -21.20 0.75
N THR A 323 9.04 -21.26 1.89
CA THR A 323 9.18 -20.11 2.79
C THR A 323 10.43 -19.30 2.45
N LEU A 324 10.26 -17.99 2.33
CA LEU A 324 11.34 -17.00 2.23
C LEU A 324 11.41 -16.23 3.53
N THR A 325 12.60 -16.03 4.09
CA THR A 325 12.80 -15.08 5.19
C THR A 325 13.61 -13.91 4.66
N VAL A 326 13.00 -12.73 4.57
CA VAL A 326 13.62 -11.52 4.04
C VAL A 326 14.02 -10.61 5.21
N ARG A 327 15.23 -10.07 5.13
CA ARG A 327 15.71 -8.99 5.99
C ARG A 327 15.76 -7.68 5.23
N ALA A 328 15.17 -6.63 5.78
CA ALA A 328 15.47 -5.26 5.44
C ALA A 328 16.50 -4.68 6.42
N THR A 329 17.42 -3.87 5.92
CA THR A 329 18.40 -3.12 6.73
C THR A 329 18.40 -1.67 6.28
N ASP A 330 18.15 -0.73 7.19
CA ASP A 330 18.20 0.71 6.93
C ASP A 330 19.67 1.20 6.80
N SER A 331 19.87 2.50 6.55
CA SER A 331 21.19 3.12 6.44
C SER A 331 21.95 3.17 7.76
N SER A 332 21.24 3.08 8.89
CA SER A 332 21.82 3.06 10.24
C SER A 332 22.30 1.68 10.68
N GLY A 333 21.87 0.63 9.97
CA GLY A 333 22.12 -0.78 10.27
C GLY A 333 21.07 -1.45 11.15
N ALA A 334 19.95 -0.80 11.45
CA ALA A 334 18.79 -1.43 12.06
C ALA A 334 18.11 -2.38 11.06
N THR A 335 17.52 -3.46 11.57
CA THR A 335 17.03 -4.57 10.74
C THR A 335 15.62 -4.98 11.11
N TYR A 336 14.84 -5.40 10.11
CA TYR A 336 13.57 -6.07 10.27
C TYR A 336 13.54 -7.35 9.44
N ASP A 337 13.08 -8.45 10.03
CA ASP A 337 12.99 -9.75 9.37
C ASP A 337 11.53 -10.20 9.30
N GLU A 338 11.09 -10.63 8.12
CA GLU A 338 9.74 -11.14 7.91
C GLU A 338 9.78 -12.41 7.06
N SER A 339 8.82 -13.32 7.28
CA SER A 339 8.72 -14.55 6.49
C SER A 339 7.51 -14.55 5.58
N PHE A 340 7.73 -14.93 4.32
CA PHE A 340 6.71 -15.00 3.28
C PHE A 340 6.63 -16.40 2.68
N SER A 341 5.48 -16.74 2.11
CA SER A 341 5.29 -17.99 1.40
C SER A 341 5.15 -17.78 -0.11
N VAL A 342 5.92 -18.53 -0.89
CA VAL A 342 5.69 -18.73 -2.32
C VAL A 342 4.87 -20.00 -2.47
N VAL A 343 3.62 -19.87 -2.88
CA VAL A 343 2.69 -20.97 -3.12
C VAL A 343 2.73 -21.34 -4.59
N LEU A 344 3.10 -22.59 -4.88
CA LEU A 344 3.12 -23.09 -6.24
C LEU A 344 1.70 -23.37 -6.74
N THR A 345 1.42 -23.04 -8.00
CA THR A 345 0.24 -23.53 -8.72
C THR A 345 0.63 -24.68 -9.64
N ASP A 346 -0.08 -25.79 -9.51
CA ASP A 346 0.04 -27.01 -10.32
C ASP A 346 -0.19 -26.72 -11.82
N VAL A 347 0.71 -27.22 -12.68
CA VAL A 347 0.68 -27.15 -14.14
C VAL A 347 0.71 -28.55 -14.76
N ASN A 348 -0.29 -29.39 -14.48
CA ASN A 348 -0.56 -30.69 -15.13
C ASN A 348 0.49 -31.19 -16.14
N GLU A 349 1.34 -32.09 -15.67
CA GLU A 349 2.32 -32.81 -16.47
C GLU A 349 1.70 -34.06 -17.11
N GLY A 350 2.34 -34.54 -18.18
CA GLY A 350 2.01 -35.85 -18.72
C GLY A 350 2.40 -36.97 -17.74
N PRO A 351 1.73 -38.13 -17.77
CA PRO A 351 2.06 -39.24 -16.88
C PRO A 351 3.53 -39.68 -17.06
N VAL A 352 4.26 -39.72 -15.95
CA VAL A 352 5.65 -40.22 -15.92
C VAL A 352 5.64 -41.71 -15.60
N ALA A 353 6.28 -42.51 -16.45
CA ALA A 353 6.45 -43.93 -16.19
C ALA A 353 7.45 -44.13 -15.03
N VAL A 354 6.93 -44.52 -13.87
CA VAL A 354 7.77 -45.03 -12.77
C VAL A 354 8.13 -46.48 -13.11
N ASN A 355 9.43 -46.77 -13.31
CA ASN A 355 9.91 -48.13 -13.46
C ASN A 355 9.79 -48.86 -12.12
N ASP A 356 8.61 -49.40 -11.84
CA ASP A 356 8.41 -50.32 -10.72
C ASP A 356 9.06 -51.66 -11.08
N THR A 357 10.28 -51.90 -10.59
CA THR A 357 10.93 -53.20 -10.72
C THR A 357 10.30 -54.18 -9.73
N ALA A 358 9.11 -54.67 -10.05
CA ALA A 358 8.55 -55.84 -9.40
C ALA A 358 9.38 -57.07 -9.81
N THR A 359 10.31 -57.51 -8.95
CA THR A 359 10.97 -58.82 -9.13
C THR A 359 10.01 -59.93 -8.69
N ALA A 360 9.48 -60.68 -9.65
CA ALA A 360 8.80 -61.94 -9.36
C ALA A 360 9.84 -63.06 -9.16
N ALA A 361 9.80 -63.71 -8.00
CA ALA A 361 10.56 -64.94 -7.77
C ALA A 361 9.86 -66.11 -8.48
N GLU A 362 10.59 -66.86 -9.30
CA GLU A 362 10.09 -68.09 -9.92
C GLU A 362 9.72 -69.11 -8.84
N ALA A 363 8.51 -69.69 -8.92
CA ALA A 363 8.14 -70.80 -8.06
C ALA A 363 8.96 -72.03 -8.49
N GLY A 364 9.90 -72.46 -7.64
CA GLY A 364 10.76 -73.61 -7.90
C GLY A 364 9.96 -74.83 -8.32
N GLY A 365 10.18 -75.28 -9.56
CA GLY A 365 9.54 -76.45 -10.12
C GLY A 365 9.87 -77.70 -9.30
N VAL A 366 8.85 -78.42 -8.84
CA VAL A 366 9.01 -79.75 -8.24
C VAL A 366 9.28 -80.74 -9.37
N ALA A 367 10.42 -81.45 -9.29
CA ALA A 367 10.73 -82.53 -10.21
C ALA A 367 9.69 -83.65 -10.08
N ASN A 368 9.21 -84.17 -11.22
CA ASN A 368 8.33 -85.33 -11.26
C ASN A 368 9.06 -86.55 -10.69
N ALA A 369 8.47 -87.15 -9.65
CA ALA A 369 8.94 -88.39 -9.00
C ALA A 369 8.58 -89.64 -9.79
#